data_AF-A0A8J6F621-F1
#
_entry.id   AF-A0A8J6F621-F1
#
_cell.length_a   1.000
_cell.length_b   1.000
_cell.length_c   1.000
_cell.angle_alpha   90.00
_cell.angle_beta   90.00
_cell.angle_gamma   90.00
#
_symmetry.space_group_name_H-M   'P 1'
#
loop_
_entity.id
_entity.type
_entity.pdbx_description
1 polymer ?
#
loop_
_entity_poly.entity_id
_entity_poly.type
_entity_poly.pdbx_seq_one_letter_code
_entity_poly.pdbx_strand_id
1 'polypeptide(L)'
;MDFIKDHLVNTETKVIKATGGGAYKFKDLIEKKLGLKVDKEDEMPCLIKGCNFVLKNIPHEAFVYVKHADPEFRFQTTHPNIFPYLLVNIGSGVSIVKVETEDKFERIGGSSIGGGTFWGLGALLTKTKKFDELLQLAAKGQHTNVDMLVKDIYGGAYQILGLTGNLIASSFGKSATVDKEFSKEDMAKSLLHMISNDIGQLTCLYAKQYNLSQVYFGGFFIRGHPVTMHTITYSINFFSKGEVQALFLRHEGYLGAIGAFLKGAEEDNPNLYSWGENYAGSSGLMSTSPDVFPMQRSRSGTFDMLEMDRLERQLVNLPLLFDPSSYVPDTVDLTEDAMAREYWLTCFEDALEGVAKRAIASQPDAKDAADRAEKFQQKYWNKLQTLRHQPFAYGSLTVRSLLDTREHCLNEFNFPDPYSKVKQKENDIALKYYQKAIRSLDTLGWEEKQFALVKGLLAGNVFDWGAKAVSE
;
A
#
# COMPACT_ATOMS: atom_id res chain seq x y z
N MET A 1 3.99 22.21 -13.72
CA MET A 1 3.05 23.34 -13.61
C MET A 1 2.30 23.54 -14.90
N ASP A 2 2.96 23.71 -16.06
CA ASP A 2 2.23 23.85 -17.34
C ASP A 2 1.36 22.61 -17.64
N PHE A 3 1.90 21.41 -17.42
CA PHE A 3 1.11 20.18 -17.47
C PHE A 3 -0.15 20.21 -16.58
N ILE A 4 -0.03 20.68 -15.32
CA ILE A 4 -1.18 20.77 -14.40
C ILE A 4 -2.20 21.78 -14.91
N LYS A 5 -1.72 22.92 -15.44
CA LYS A 5 -2.57 23.95 -16.06
C LYS A 5 -3.39 23.41 -17.22
N ASP A 6 -2.77 22.61 -18.08
CA ASP A 6 -3.42 22.07 -19.27
C ASP A 6 -4.45 20.97 -18.93
N HIS A 7 -4.37 20.38 -17.74
CA HIS A 7 -5.22 19.26 -17.29
C HIS A 7 -6.05 19.60 -16.04
N LEU A 8 -6.14 20.88 -15.66
CA LEU A 8 -6.97 21.31 -14.55
C LEU A 8 -8.45 21.22 -14.97
N VAL A 9 -9.17 20.26 -14.42
CA VAL A 9 -10.60 20.04 -14.66
C VAL A 9 -11.38 20.59 -13.46
N ASN A 10 -12.48 21.29 -13.72
CA ASN A 10 -13.44 21.79 -12.70
C ASN A 10 -12.85 22.74 -11.64
N THR A 11 -12.54 23.98 -12.03
CA THR A 11 -11.92 25.01 -11.16
C THR A 11 -12.91 25.78 -10.29
N GLU A 12 -13.99 25.15 -9.81
CA GLU A 12 -14.92 25.82 -8.88
C GLU A 12 -14.22 26.15 -7.56
N THR A 13 -13.34 25.24 -7.09
CA THR A 13 -12.42 25.48 -5.99
C THR A 13 -11.22 26.32 -6.43
N LYS A 14 -11.17 27.58 -6.00
CA LYS A 14 -10.05 28.51 -6.25
C LYS A 14 -8.88 28.34 -5.27
N VAL A 15 -8.91 27.34 -4.40
CA VAL A 15 -7.90 27.13 -3.35
C VAL A 15 -7.38 25.71 -3.44
N ILE A 16 -6.05 25.54 -3.35
CA ILE A 16 -5.39 24.24 -3.27
C ILE A 16 -4.64 24.13 -1.94
N LYS A 17 -4.84 23.03 -1.24
CA LYS A 17 -4.06 22.69 -0.04
C LYS A 17 -2.68 22.19 -0.47
N ALA A 18 -1.62 22.75 0.10
CA ALA A 18 -0.25 22.35 -0.19
C ALA A 18 0.55 22.25 1.10
N THR A 19 1.37 21.22 1.23
CA THR A 19 2.21 20.98 2.42
C THR A 19 3.69 20.79 2.05
N GLY A 20 4.54 20.68 3.07
CA GLY A 20 5.99 20.55 2.93
C GLY A 20 6.69 21.86 2.57
N GLY A 21 8.02 21.87 2.65
CA GLY A 21 8.83 23.06 2.36
C GLY A 21 8.61 23.66 0.95
N GLY A 22 8.20 22.84 -0.02
CA GLY A 22 7.86 23.28 -1.38
C GLY A 22 6.65 24.22 -1.44
N ALA A 23 5.67 24.08 -0.52
CA ALA A 23 4.49 24.93 -0.45
C ALA A 23 4.84 26.39 -0.12
N TYR A 24 5.94 26.62 0.60
CA TYR A 24 6.47 27.96 0.87
C TYR A 24 7.31 28.47 -0.30
N LYS A 25 8.27 27.64 -0.76
CA LYS A 25 9.25 28.02 -1.80
C LYS A 25 8.60 28.32 -3.15
N PHE A 26 7.57 27.58 -3.54
CA PHE A 26 6.97 27.64 -4.87
C PHE A 26 5.57 28.27 -4.88
N LYS A 27 5.12 28.86 -3.76
CA LYS A 27 3.78 29.45 -3.63
C LYS A 27 3.43 30.37 -4.80
N ASP A 28 4.19 31.44 -4.97
CA ASP A 28 3.90 32.48 -5.96
C ASP A 28 3.96 31.93 -7.40
N LEU A 29 4.84 30.95 -7.65
CA LEU A 29 4.93 30.29 -8.95
C LEU A 29 3.67 29.48 -9.25
N ILE A 30 3.17 28.73 -8.27
CA ILE A 30 1.96 27.92 -8.39
C ILE A 30 0.74 28.83 -8.59
N GLU A 31 0.58 29.84 -7.74
CA GLU A 31 -0.55 30.78 -7.83
C GLU A 31 -0.57 31.53 -9.17
N LYS A 32 0.59 32.03 -9.61
CA LYS A 32 0.70 32.74 -10.90
C LYS A 32 0.43 31.84 -12.10
N LYS A 33 0.92 30.59 -12.10
CA LYS A 33 0.76 29.70 -13.27
C LYS A 33 -0.64 29.07 -13.34
N LEU A 34 -1.19 28.65 -12.20
CA LEU A 34 -2.44 27.91 -12.14
C LEU A 34 -3.66 28.82 -11.96
N GLY A 35 -3.48 30.07 -11.49
CA GLY A 35 -4.59 30.97 -11.18
C GLY A 35 -5.38 30.57 -9.92
N LEU A 36 -4.80 29.70 -9.09
CA LEU A 36 -5.37 29.21 -7.83
C LEU A 36 -4.68 29.88 -6.66
N LYS A 37 -5.32 29.94 -5.49
CA LYS A 37 -4.68 30.31 -4.23
C LYS A 37 -4.08 29.08 -3.58
N VAL A 38 -2.88 29.21 -3.04
CA VAL A 38 -2.23 28.14 -2.27
C VAL A 38 -2.51 28.37 -0.80
N ASP A 39 -3.25 27.44 -0.22
CA ASP A 39 -3.40 27.33 1.22
C ASP A 39 -2.36 26.37 1.78
N LYS A 40 -1.53 26.87 2.71
CA LYS A 40 -0.33 26.18 3.17
C LYS A 40 -0.63 25.46 4.46
N GLU A 41 -0.35 24.17 4.46
CA GLU A 41 -0.50 23.31 5.62
C GLU A 41 0.88 22.88 6.14
N ASP A 42 1.05 22.85 7.45
CA ASP A 42 2.30 22.39 8.07
C ASP A 42 2.59 20.91 7.72
N GLU A 43 3.87 20.61 7.49
CA GLU A 43 4.33 19.31 7.02
C GLU A 43 4.03 18.18 8.01
N MET A 44 4.29 18.39 9.30
CA MET A 44 4.16 17.31 10.28
C MET A 44 2.70 16.93 10.57
N PRO A 45 1.78 17.87 10.81
CA PRO A 45 0.36 17.55 10.96
C PRO A 45 -0.21 16.85 9.72
N CYS A 46 0.13 17.28 8.50
CA CYS A 46 -0.31 16.59 7.30
C CYS A 46 0.26 15.17 7.20
N LEU A 47 1.55 15.00 7.50
CA LEU A 47 2.19 13.70 7.49
C LEU A 47 1.51 12.72 8.46
N ILE A 48 1.26 13.14 9.72
CA ILE A 48 0.62 12.31 10.73
C ILE A 48 -0.84 12.03 10.37
N LYS A 49 -1.60 13.05 9.95
CA LYS A 49 -3.00 12.87 9.53
C LYS A 49 -3.12 11.87 8.38
N GLY A 50 -2.26 11.98 7.36
CA GLY A 50 -2.25 11.03 6.25
C GLY A 50 -1.84 9.63 6.68
N CYS A 51 -0.84 9.50 7.56
CA CYS A 51 -0.41 8.21 8.12
C CYS A 51 -1.52 7.52 8.92
N ASN A 52 -2.15 8.23 9.86
CA ASN A 52 -3.28 7.73 10.63
C ASN A 52 -4.43 7.27 9.72
N PHE A 53 -4.72 8.09 8.71
CA PHE A 53 -5.78 7.82 7.77
C PHE A 53 -5.55 6.52 6.99
N VAL A 54 -4.36 6.33 6.39
CA VAL A 54 -4.10 5.11 5.62
C VAL A 54 -4.06 3.88 6.52
N LEU A 55 -3.49 3.97 7.72
CA LEU A 55 -3.44 2.85 8.67
C LEU A 55 -4.84 2.41 9.16
N LYS A 56 -5.80 3.33 9.25
CA LYS A 56 -7.16 3.04 9.70
C LYS A 56 -8.10 2.62 8.59
N ASN A 57 -7.93 3.18 7.38
CA ASN A 57 -8.92 3.07 6.31
C ASN A 57 -8.47 2.19 5.15
N ILE A 58 -7.17 1.92 5.00
CA ILE A 58 -6.66 1.11 3.88
C ILE A 58 -6.26 -0.27 4.42
N PRO A 59 -7.00 -1.34 4.07
CA PRO A 59 -6.60 -2.70 4.36
C PRO A 59 -5.21 -3.00 3.80
N HIS A 60 -4.40 -3.74 4.56
CA HIS A 60 -3.08 -4.17 4.11
C HIS A 60 -2.12 -3.00 3.81
N GLU A 61 -2.37 -1.82 4.37
CA GLU A 61 -1.48 -0.66 4.20
C GLU A 61 -0.09 -0.92 4.80
N ALA A 62 -0.05 -1.45 6.01
CA ALA A 62 1.17 -1.74 6.73
C ALA A 62 1.62 -3.19 6.50
N PHE A 63 2.92 -3.39 6.32
CA PHE A 63 3.48 -4.73 6.12
C PHE A 63 4.89 -4.89 6.66
N VAL A 64 5.27 -6.13 6.94
CA VAL A 64 6.65 -6.53 7.23
C VAL A 64 7.25 -7.15 5.97
N TYR A 65 8.51 -6.79 5.66
CA TYR A 65 9.30 -7.48 4.66
C TYR A 65 10.35 -8.39 5.31
N VAL A 66 10.30 -9.68 4.97
CA VAL A 66 11.26 -10.70 5.42
C VAL A 66 11.85 -11.38 4.21
N LYS A 67 13.11 -11.05 3.91
CA LYS A 67 13.86 -11.63 2.79
C LYS A 67 13.92 -13.16 2.90
N HIS A 68 13.62 -13.86 1.80
CA HIS A 68 13.62 -15.33 1.70
C HIS A 68 12.57 -16.05 2.57
N ALA A 69 11.59 -15.33 3.12
CA ALA A 69 10.41 -15.97 3.71
C ALA A 69 9.38 -16.30 2.62
N ASP A 70 8.47 -17.23 2.94
CA ASP A 70 7.32 -17.55 2.11
C ASP A 70 6.04 -17.32 2.94
N PRO A 71 5.27 -16.24 2.69
CA PRO A 71 5.55 -15.13 1.77
C PRO A 71 6.60 -14.13 2.32
N GLU A 72 7.29 -13.42 1.42
CA GLU A 72 8.26 -12.37 1.79
C GLU A 72 7.60 -11.11 2.37
N PHE A 73 6.38 -10.81 1.94
CA PHE A 73 5.58 -9.67 2.39
C PHE A 73 4.45 -10.18 3.29
N ARG A 74 4.34 -9.61 4.48
CA ARG A 74 3.29 -9.97 5.45
C ARG A 74 2.49 -8.75 5.82
N PHE A 75 1.28 -8.66 5.29
CA PHE A 75 0.38 -7.53 5.46
C PHE A 75 -0.37 -7.58 6.78
N GLN A 76 -0.56 -6.42 7.40
CA GLN A 76 -1.42 -6.26 8.58
C GLN A 76 -2.82 -5.87 8.14
N THR A 77 -3.83 -6.41 8.81
CA THR A 77 -5.21 -5.91 8.69
C THR A 77 -5.35 -4.58 9.42
N THR A 78 -6.39 -3.81 9.07
CA THR A 78 -6.69 -2.57 9.79
C THR A 78 -7.00 -2.88 11.25
N HIS A 79 -6.35 -2.17 12.16
CA HIS A 79 -6.56 -2.34 13.59
C HIS A 79 -7.28 -1.12 14.17
N PRO A 80 -8.30 -1.29 15.03
CA PRO A 80 -9.03 -0.15 15.60
C PRO A 80 -8.15 0.76 16.47
N ASN A 81 -7.08 0.20 17.04
CA ASN A 81 -6.10 0.94 17.83
C ASN A 81 -4.70 0.85 17.21
N ILE A 82 -4.27 1.90 16.51
CA ILE A 82 -2.94 2.02 15.90
C ILE A 82 -1.93 2.71 16.82
N PHE A 83 -2.37 3.25 17.96
CA PHE A 83 -1.54 4.06 18.86
C PHE A 83 -1.09 3.29 20.10
N PRO A 84 0.04 3.67 20.72
CA PRO A 84 1.03 4.62 20.22
C PRO A 84 1.99 3.98 19.20
N TYR A 85 2.57 4.78 18.32
CA TYR A 85 3.56 4.32 17.36
C TYR A 85 4.66 5.34 17.09
N LEU A 86 5.74 4.88 16.46
CA LEU A 86 6.80 5.75 15.96
C LEU A 86 6.74 5.84 14.44
N LEU A 87 6.71 7.06 13.89
CA LEU A 87 6.86 7.29 12.45
C LEU A 87 8.30 7.74 12.16
N VAL A 88 8.98 7.00 11.30
CA VAL A 88 10.31 7.36 10.78
C VAL A 88 10.14 7.75 9.31
N ASN A 89 10.03 9.05 9.04
CA ASN A 89 9.83 9.58 7.71
C ASN A 89 11.18 9.88 7.03
N ILE A 90 11.53 9.09 6.01
CA ILE A 90 12.80 9.15 5.29
C ILE A 90 12.60 9.88 3.95
N GLY A 91 12.85 11.18 3.95
CA GLY A 91 12.89 12.02 2.76
C GLY A 91 14.32 12.40 2.37
N SER A 92 14.56 13.68 2.08
CA SER A 92 15.93 14.19 1.89
C SER A 92 16.78 14.00 3.16
N GLY A 93 16.20 14.32 4.32
CA GLY A 93 16.68 13.92 5.65
C GLY A 93 15.73 12.91 6.29
N VAL A 94 15.83 12.75 7.61
CA VAL A 94 15.01 11.85 8.41
C VAL A 94 14.33 12.63 9.54
N SER A 95 13.02 12.44 9.71
CA SER A 95 12.30 12.92 10.88
C SER A 95 11.69 11.74 11.62
N ILE A 96 11.83 11.74 12.94
CA ILE A 96 11.35 10.68 13.82
C ILE A 96 10.31 11.30 14.74
N VAL A 97 9.08 10.80 14.63
CA VAL A 97 7.91 11.38 15.28
C VAL A 97 7.24 10.32 16.15
N LYS A 98 7.06 10.63 17.43
CA LYS A 98 6.23 9.84 18.34
C LYS A 98 4.78 10.27 18.17
N VAL A 99 3.89 9.31 17.95
CA VAL A 99 2.46 9.55 17.80
C VAL A 99 1.72 8.80 18.92
N GLU A 100 1.09 9.56 19.80
CA GLU A 100 0.41 9.02 20.99
C GLU A 100 -1.11 8.91 20.77
N THR A 101 -1.69 9.85 20.03
CA THR A 101 -3.10 9.83 19.60
C THR A 101 -3.23 10.54 18.24
N GLU A 102 -4.46 10.64 17.72
CA GLU A 102 -4.76 11.35 16.46
C GLU A 102 -4.15 12.76 16.41
N ASP A 103 -4.32 13.53 17.49
CA ASP A 103 -3.91 14.94 17.56
C ASP A 103 -2.68 15.17 18.45
N LYS A 104 -2.15 14.11 19.10
CA LYS A 104 -1.01 14.22 20.01
C LYS A 104 0.20 13.50 19.44
N PHE A 105 1.12 14.29 18.87
CA PHE A 105 2.38 13.80 18.32
C PHE A 105 3.51 14.80 18.57
N GLU A 106 4.74 14.30 18.57
CA GLU A 106 5.94 15.06 18.86
C GLU A 106 7.11 14.61 17.98
N ARG A 107 7.78 15.55 17.31
CA ARG A 107 9.03 15.25 16.59
C ARG A 107 10.17 15.12 17.60
N ILE A 108 10.41 13.89 18.04
CA ILE A 108 11.40 13.56 19.06
C ILE A 108 12.84 13.49 18.52
N GLY A 109 13.02 13.40 17.20
CA GLY A 109 14.35 13.25 16.62
C GLY A 109 14.42 13.39 15.11
N GLY A 110 15.61 13.19 14.57
CA GLY A 110 15.88 13.15 13.14
C GLY A 110 17.36 13.08 12.80
N SER A 111 17.67 12.98 11.52
CA SER A 111 19.03 12.94 10.97
C SER A 111 19.09 13.70 9.65
N SER A 112 20.22 14.36 9.35
CA SER A 112 20.49 14.89 8.02
C SER A 112 20.96 13.79 7.05
N ILE A 113 21.24 12.58 7.54
CA ILE A 113 21.68 11.43 6.76
C ILE A 113 20.44 10.64 6.31
N GLY A 114 19.77 11.15 5.28
CA GLY A 114 18.58 10.51 4.68
C GLY A 114 18.78 10.13 3.21
N GLY A 115 17.67 10.05 2.47
CA GLY A 115 17.70 9.71 1.04
C GLY A 115 18.39 10.75 0.16
N GLY A 116 18.42 12.01 0.59
CA GLY A 116 19.18 13.07 -0.10
C GLY A 116 20.69 12.84 0.00
N THR A 117 21.16 12.37 1.15
CA THR A 117 22.56 12.01 1.39
C THR A 117 22.96 10.77 0.59
N PHE A 118 22.08 9.75 0.56
CA PHE A 118 22.27 8.58 -0.30
C PHE A 118 22.41 8.98 -1.77
N TRP A 119 21.49 9.80 -2.26
CA TRP A 119 21.50 10.23 -3.66
C TRP A 119 22.71 11.09 -4.00
N GLY A 120 23.02 12.08 -3.14
CA GLY A 120 24.13 13.01 -3.35
C GLY A 120 25.49 12.32 -3.34
N LEU A 121 25.80 11.55 -2.29
CA LEU A 121 27.05 10.81 -2.18
C LEU A 121 27.13 9.70 -3.24
N GLY A 122 26.03 8.99 -3.49
CA GLY A 122 25.98 7.98 -4.53
C GLY A 122 26.31 8.55 -5.90
N ALA A 123 25.76 9.73 -6.23
CA ALA A 123 26.08 10.40 -7.48
C ALA A 123 27.56 10.80 -7.59
N LEU A 124 28.19 11.22 -6.49
CA LEU A 124 29.62 11.53 -6.46
C LEU A 124 30.48 10.27 -6.63
N LEU A 125 30.13 9.18 -5.95
CA LEU A 125 30.90 7.93 -5.93
C LEU A 125 30.76 7.12 -7.24
N THR A 126 29.56 7.07 -7.84
CA THR A 126 29.28 6.20 -8.99
C THR A 126 29.14 6.96 -10.30
N LYS A 127 29.04 8.29 -10.25
CA LYS A 127 28.70 9.19 -11.38
C LYS A 127 27.27 8.99 -11.91
N THR A 128 26.41 8.27 -11.19
CA THR A 128 24.99 8.06 -11.53
C THR A 128 24.11 9.16 -10.95
N LYS A 129 23.32 9.82 -11.79
CA LYS A 129 22.43 10.92 -11.35
C LYS A 129 20.98 10.48 -11.06
N LYS A 130 20.62 9.24 -11.38
CA LYS A 130 19.26 8.72 -11.17
C LYS A 130 19.19 7.89 -9.89
N PHE A 131 18.23 8.20 -9.02
CA PHE A 131 18.04 7.48 -7.76
C PHE A 131 17.79 5.98 -7.96
N ASP A 132 16.91 5.60 -8.90
CA ASP A 132 16.54 4.20 -9.16
C ASP A 132 17.74 3.39 -9.69
N GLU A 133 18.58 4.00 -10.52
CA GLU A 133 19.80 3.38 -11.04
C GLU A 133 20.82 3.16 -9.91
N LEU A 134 20.92 4.07 -8.94
CA LEU A 134 21.78 3.91 -7.78
C LEU A 134 21.34 2.74 -6.88
N LEU A 135 20.03 2.54 -6.71
CA LEU A 135 19.50 1.38 -5.99
C LEU A 135 19.71 0.07 -6.76
N GLN A 136 19.67 0.10 -8.10
CA GLN A 136 20.02 -1.06 -8.93
C GLN A 136 21.50 -1.44 -8.80
N LEU A 137 22.41 -0.45 -8.77
CA LEU A 137 23.82 -0.69 -8.48
C LEU A 137 24.00 -1.32 -7.10
N ALA A 138 23.32 -0.75 -6.09
CA ALA A 138 23.35 -1.29 -4.73
C ALA A 138 22.78 -2.71 -4.66
N ALA A 139 21.80 -3.10 -5.47
CA ALA A 139 21.28 -4.46 -5.48
C ALA A 139 22.29 -5.51 -5.97
N LYS A 140 23.26 -5.11 -6.81
CA LYS A 140 24.27 -6.00 -7.42
C LYS A 140 25.60 -6.01 -6.67
N GLY A 141 25.83 -5.04 -5.78
CA GLY A 141 27.11 -4.87 -5.08
C GLY A 141 27.33 -5.77 -3.89
N GLN A 142 28.61 -5.89 -3.51
CA GLN A 142 29.09 -6.60 -2.33
C GLN A 142 29.81 -5.65 -1.38
N HIS A 143 29.09 -5.21 -0.34
CA HIS A 143 29.60 -4.22 0.61
C HIS A 143 30.87 -4.66 1.35
N THR A 144 31.06 -5.97 1.53
CA THR A 144 32.24 -6.55 2.21
C THR A 144 33.56 -6.25 1.50
N ASN A 145 33.52 -5.87 0.22
CA ASN A 145 34.69 -5.41 -0.51
C ASN A 145 35.15 -4.01 -0.06
N VAL A 146 34.23 -3.16 0.38
CA VAL A 146 34.43 -1.73 0.68
C VAL A 146 34.45 -1.46 2.20
N ASP A 147 33.61 -2.17 2.94
CA ASP A 147 33.48 -2.02 4.39
C ASP A 147 34.54 -2.82 5.15
N MET A 148 34.99 -2.25 6.27
CA MET A 148 35.78 -2.96 7.27
C MET A 148 34.84 -3.69 8.22
N LEU A 149 34.97 -5.01 8.33
CA LEU A 149 34.16 -5.85 9.21
C LEU A 149 34.91 -6.14 10.53
N VAL A 150 34.18 -6.57 11.56
CA VAL A 150 34.77 -6.97 12.85
C VAL A 150 35.85 -8.05 12.67
N LYS A 151 35.61 -9.03 11.79
CA LYS A 151 36.60 -10.08 11.50
C LYS A 151 37.87 -9.57 10.82
N ASP A 152 37.80 -8.45 10.11
CA ASP A 152 38.96 -7.84 9.47
C ASP A 152 39.89 -7.17 10.52
N ILE A 153 39.35 -6.82 11.70
CA ILE A 153 40.10 -6.22 12.82
C ILE A 153 40.55 -7.29 13.82
N TYR A 154 39.65 -8.19 14.20
CA TYR A 154 39.86 -9.14 15.31
C TYR A 154 40.16 -10.58 14.85
N GLY A 155 40.20 -10.85 13.54
CA GLY A 155 40.39 -12.19 12.98
C GLY A 155 39.19 -13.13 13.11
N GLY A 156 38.06 -12.65 13.65
CA GLY A 156 36.85 -13.45 13.90
C GLY A 156 35.73 -12.64 14.55
N ALA A 157 34.84 -13.31 15.27
CA ALA A 157 33.85 -12.64 16.12
C ALA A 157 34.51 -12.06 17.39
N TYR A 158 34.05 -10.89 17.83
CA TYR A 158 34.49 -10.32 19.10
C TYR A 158 33.53 -10.74 20.23
N GLN A 159 33.78 -11.93 20.78
CA GLN A 159 32.88 -12.63 21.70
C GLN A 159 32.58 -11.85 22.99
N ILE A 160 33.58 -11.15 23.55
CA ILE A 160 33.44 -10.40 24.81
C ILE A 160 32.32 -9.35 24.72
N LEU A 161 32.19 -8.69 23.56
CA LEU A 161 31.17 -7.69 23.31
C LEU A 161 29.95 -8.23 22.52
N GLY A 162 29.94 -9.54 22.23
CA GLY A 162 28.88 -10.17 21.45
C GLY A 162 28.79 -9.71 19.99
N LEU A 163 29.88 -9.18 19.42
CA LEU A 163 29.89 -8.71 18.02
C LEU A 163 30.23 -9.84 17.07
N THR A 164 29.36 -10.10 16.09
CA THR A 164 29.61 -11.12 15.07
C THR A 164 30.72 -10.67 14.12
N GLY A 165 31.48 -11.62 13.57
CA GLY A 165 32.60 -11.29 12.66
C GLY A 165 32.16 -10.62 11.36
N ASN A 166 30.93 -10.84 10.90
CA ASN A 166 30.37 -10.23 9.69
C ASN A 166 29.74 -8.85 9.92
N LEU A 167 29.71 -8.36 11.16
CA LEU A 167 29.24 -7.03 11.48
C LEU A 167 30.16 -5.97 10.86
N ILE A 168 29.60 -4.92 10.27
CA ILE A 168 30.35 -3.76 9.80
C ILE A 168 30.91 -3.02 11.00
N ALA A 169 32.24 -2.93 11.09
CA ALA A 169 32.94 -2.16 12.11
C ALA A 169 33.17 -0.70 11.64
N SER A 170 33.49 -0.51 10.36
CA SER A 170 33.64 0.80 9.75
C SER A 170 33.17 0.78 8.29
N SER A 171 32.06 1.44 8.01
CA SER A 171 31.57 1.65 6.63
C SER A 171 32.64 2.37 5.81
N PHE A 172 32.87 1.93 4.57
CA PHE A 172 33.96 2.42 3.70
C PHE A 172 35.39 2.26 4.27
N GLY A 173 35.59 1.55 5.38
CA GLY A 173 36.87 1.53 6.08
C GLY A 173 38.03 0.96 5.26
N LYS A 174 37.78 0.05 4.31
CA LYS A 174 38.83 -0.50 3.43
C LYS A 174 39.31 0.49 2.38
N SER A 175 38.50 1.49 2.05
CA SER A 175 38.85 2.49 1.04
C SER A 175 40.01 3.40 1.45
N ALA A 176 40.28 3.52 2.75
CA ALA A 176 41.41 4.30 3.27
C ALA A 176 42.71 3.48 3.37
N THR A 177 42.64 2.15 3.34
CA THR A 177 43.78 1.28 3.69
C THR A 177 44.21 0.35 2.56
N VAL A 178 43.32 0.05 1.60
CA VAL A 178 43.59 -0.85 0.48
C VAL A 178 43.83 -0.02 -0.78
N ASP A 179 44.99 -0.19 -1.40
CA ASP A 179 45.33 0.44 -2.68
C ASP A 179 44.68 -0.32 -3.84
N LYS A 180 43.37 -0.11 -4.01
CA LYS A 180 42.52 -0.78 -4.99
C LYS A 180 41.37 0.15 -5.40
N GLU A 181 40.99 0.10 -6.67
CA GLU A 181 39.71 0.68 -7.11
C GLU A 181 38.53 -0.23 -6.74
N PHE A 182 37.47 0.37 -6.19
CA PHE A 182 36.23 -0.32 -5.85
C PHE A 182 35.21 -0.17 -6.98
N SER A 183 34.40 -1.22 -7.19
CA SER A 183 33.31 -1.15 -8.17
C SER A 183 32.23 -0.16 -7.71
N LYS A 184 31.47 0.38 -8.67
CA LYS A 184 30.38 1.32 -8.38
C LYS A 184 29.26 0.64 -7.59
N GLU A 185 29.01 -0.62 -7.92
CA GLU A 185 28.04 -1.50 -7.29
C GLU A 185 28.39 -1.70 -5.81
N ASP A 186 29.65 -2.04 -5.49
CA ASP A 186 30.10 -2.25 -4.11
C ASP A 186 30.00 -0.97 -3.28
N MET A 187 30.41 0.17 -3.86
CA MET A 187 30.29 1.47 -3.21
C MET A 187 28.83 1.87 -2.97
N ALA A 188 27.94 1.64 -3.94
CA ALA A 188 26.51 1.91 -3.79
C ALA A 188 25.88 1.01 -2.72
N LYS A 189 26.26 -0.26 -2.66
CA LYS A 189 25.80 -1.21 -1.63
C LYS A 189 26.27 -0.79 -0.23
N SER A 190 27.55 -0.46 -0.07
CA SER A 190 28.13 0.03 1.19
C SER A 190 27.44 1.33 1.64
N LEU A 191 27.19 2.27 0.72
CA LEU A 191 26.48 3.51 1.03
C LEU A 191 25.04 3.26 1.50
N LEU A 192 24.31 2.36 0.82
CA LEU A 192 22.95 1.99 1.22
C LEU A 192 22.93 1.36 2.62
N HIS A 193 23.89 0.46 2.89
CA HIS A 193 24.05 -0.16 4.21
C HIS A 193 24.36 0.86 5.30
N MET A 194 25.32 1.77 5.06
CA MET A 194 25.69 2.80 6.03
C MET A 194 24.50 3.65 6.43
N ILE A 195 23.74 4.16 5.46
CA ILE A 195 22.59 5.03 5.71
C ILE A 195 21.44 4.26 6.36
N SER A 196 21.12 3.06 5.88
CA SER A 196 20.04 2.24 6.45
C SER A 196 20.36 1.78 7.87
N ASN A 197 21.64 1.49 8.17
CA ASN A 197 22.08 1.10 9.50
C ASN A 197 22.02 2.28 10.48
N ASP A 198 22.44 3.49 10.07
CA ASP A 198 22.32 4.71 10.88
C ASP A 198 20.85 4.99 11.23
N ILE A 199 19.98 4.93 10.23
CA ILE A 199 18.53 5.09 10.42
C ILE A 199 17.98 4.03 11.38
N GLY A 200 18.32 2.75 11.17
CA GLY A 200 17.85 1.65 12.01
C GLY A 200 18.35 1.77 13.47
N GLN A 201 19.59 2.19 13.67
CA GLN A 201 20.16 2.38 15.00
C GLN A 201 19.47 3.53 15.73
N LEU A 202 19.33 4.70 15.09
CA LEU A 202 18.60 5.85 15.65
C LEU A 202 17.17 5.47 16.01
N THR A 203 16.49 4.79 15.10
CA THR A 203 15.12 4.30 15.31
C THR A 203 15.03 3.41 16.54
N CYS A 204 15.94 2.44 16.70
CA CYS A 204 15.96 1.57 17.88
C CYS A 204 16.18 2.34 19.18
N LEU A 205 17.06 3.35 19.17
CA LEU A 205 17.33 4.17 20.35
C LEU A 205 16.07 4.93 20.79
N TYR A 206 15.39 5.59 19.84
CA TYR A 206 14.14 6.30 20.14
C TYR A 206 13.00 5.35 20.52
N ALA A 207 12.83 4.24 19.80
CA ALA A 207 11.83 3.22 20.13
C ALA A 207 12.01 2.71 21.56
N LYS A 208 13.24 2.39 21.97
CA LYS A 208 13.56 1.96 23.34
C LYS A 208 13.39 3.07 24.37
N GLN A 209 13.82 4.29 24.07
CA GLN A 209 13.68 5.43 24.98
C GLN A 209 12.22 5.72 25.33
N TYR A 210 11.30 5.52 24.37
CA TYR A 210 9.88 5.79 24.54
C TYR A 210 9.02 4.52 24.73
N ASN A 211 9.64 3.35 24.89
CA ASN A 211 8.98 2.05 25.07
C ASN A 211 7.95 1.73 23.97
N LEU A 212 8.31 1.99 22.71
CA LEU A 212 7.49 1.69 21.53
C LEU A 212 8.05 0.49 20.78
N SER A 213 7.19 -0.47 20.44
CA SER A 213 7.55 -1.63 19.64
C SER A 213 7.15 -1.50 18.17
N GLN A 214 6.13 -0.69 17.86
CA GLN A 214 5.65 -0.47 16.49
C GLN A 214 6.30 0.75 15.86
N VAL A 215 7.05 0.52 14.79
CA VAL A 215 7.69 1.59 14.01
C VAL A 215 7.25 1.50 12.56
N TYR A 216 6.60 2.55 12.08
CA TYR A 216 6.26 2.72 10.67
C TYR A 216 7.33 3.55 9.97
N PHE A 217 7.80 3.04 8.83
CA PHE A 217 8.70 3.75 7.94
C PHE A 217 7.91 4.39 6.81
N GLY A 218 8.03 5.71 6.71
CA GLY A 218 7.43 6.53 5.66
C GLY A 218 8.48 7.24 4.81
N GLY A 219 8.03 8.01 3.83
CA GLY A 219 8.87 8.80 2.96
C GLY A 219 9.27 8.06 1.68
N PHE A 220 9.89 8.80 0.77
CA PHE A 220 10.13 8.32 -0.61
C PHE A 220 11.56 7.79 -0.84
N PHE A 221 12.25 7.36 0.22
CA PHE A 221 13.55 6.70 0.12
C PHE A 221 13.44 5.20 -0.16
N ILE A 222 12.48 4.53 0.49
CA ILE A 222 12.36 3.06 0.47
C ILE A 222 11.84 2.59 -0.89
N ARG A 223 10.77 3.23 -1.39
CA ARG A 223 10.13 3.03 -2.71
C ARG A 223 9.94 1.57 -3.08
N GLY A 224 9.57 0.76 -2.09
CA GLY A 224 9.36 -0.67 -2.25
C GLY A 224 10.59 -1.48 -2.64
N HIS A 225 11.80 -0.94 -2.50
CA HIS A 225 13.01 -1.69 -2.83
C HIS A 225 13.32 -2.73 -1.74
N PRO A 226 13.28 -4.04 -2.08
CA PRO A 226 13.45 -5.11 -1.09
C PRO A 226 14.80 -5.04 -0.36
N VAL A 227 15.85 -4.57 -1.06
CA VAL A 227 17.18 -4.40 -0.48
C VAL A 227 17.19 -3.36 0.65
N THR A 228 16.49 -2.23 0.46
CA THR A 228 16.39 -1.17 1.47
C THR A 228 15.58 -1.65 2.66
N MET A 229 14.39 -2.23 2.42
CA MET A 229 13.53 -2.78 3.47
C MET A 229 14.26 -3.86 4.28
N HIS A 230 14.92 -4.80 3.62
CA HIS A 230 15.74 -5.82 4.28
C HIS A 230 16.80 -5.23 5.20
N THR A 231 17.53 -4.22 4.71
CA THR A 231 18.66 -3.64 5.45
C THR A 231 18.16 -2.89 6.69
N ILE A 232 17.06 -2.14 6.57
CA ILE A 232 16.41 -1.47 7.71
C ILE A 232 15.91 -2.52 8.72
N THR A 233 15.15 -3.52 8.28
CA THR A 233 14.62 -4.58 9.15
C THR A 233 15.74 -5.33 9.87
N TYR A 234 16.82 -5.67 9.16
CA TYR A 234 17.98 -6.34 9.73
C TYR A 234 18.66 -5.48 10.81
N SER A 235 18.89 -4.19 10.53
CA SER A 235 19.46 -3.24 11.50
C SER A 235 18.59 -3.11 12.74
N ILE A 236 17.28 -2.94 12.55
CA ILE A 236 16.31 -2.84 13.65
C ILE A 236 16.36 -4.10 14.51
N ASN A 237 16.23 -5.29 13.92
CA ASN A 237 16.26 -6.55 14.65
C ASN A 237 17.58 -6.76 15.40
N PHE A 238 18.71 -6.35 14.81
CA PHE A 238 20.02 -6.44 15.44
C PHE A 238 20.13 -5.57 16.70
N PHE A 239 19.76 -4.28 16.62
CA PHE A 239 19.88 -3.36 17.76
C PHE A 239 18.74 -3.49 18.78
N SER A 240 17.56 -3.94 18.35
CA SER A 240 16.41 -4.16 19.21
C SER A 240 16.40 -5.53 19.86
N LYS A 241 17.13 -6.52 19.33
CA LYS A 241 17.01 -7.94 19.69
C LYS A 241 15.59 -8.50 19.47
N GLY A 242 14.88 -7.96 18.47
CA GLY A 242 13.52 -8.36 18.11
C GLY A 242 12.41 -7.68 18.92
N GLU A 243 12.74 -6.77 19.84
CA GLU A 243 11.75 -6.01 20.64
C GLU A 243 11.00 -4.95 19.82
N VAL A 244 11.58 -4.52 18.70
CA VAL A 244 11.03 -3.47 17.83
C VAL A 244 10.74 -4.07 16.46
N GLN A 245 9.53 -3.86 15.96
CA GLN A 245 9.08 -4.31 14.65
C GLN A 245 9.11 -3.16 13.65
N ALA A 246 9.83 -3.38 12.53
CA ALA A 246 9.84 -2.48 11.39
C ALA A 246 8.63 -2.77 10.48
N LEU A 247 7.79 -1.76 10.28
CA LEU A 247 6.62 -1.79 9.40
C LEU A 247 6.81 -0.80 8.27
N PHE A 248 6.49 -1.21 7.05
CA PHE A 248 6.52 -0.38 5.84
C PHE A 248 5.10 -0.08 5.39
N LEU A 249 4.94 1.00 4.62
CA LEU A 249 3.64 1.49 4.17
C LEU A 249 3.56 1.42 2.64
N ARG A 250 2.45 0.91 2.10
CA ARG A 250 2.18 0.90 0.65
C ARG A 250 2.24 2.31 0.06
N HIS A 251 1.78 3.30 0.80
CA HIS A 251 1.68 4.69 0.38
C HIS A 251 2.68 5.61 1.10
N GLU A 252 3.82 5.07 1.55
CA GLU A 252 4.88 5.77 2.28
C GLU A 252 5.27 7.16 1.71
N GLY A 253 5.26 7.32 0.39
CA GLY A 253 5.63 8.55 -0.31
C GLY A 253 4.58 9.66 -0.30
N TYR A 254 3.33 9.33 0.02
CA TYR A 254 2.18 10.19 -0.23
C TYR A 254 1.50 10.70 1.04
N LEU A 255 1.93 10.24 2.23
CA LEU A 255 1.32 10.55 3.52
C LEU A 255 1.03 12.06 3.71
N GLY A 256 2.01 12.93 3.44
CA GLY A 256 1.80 14.38 3.55
C GLY A 256 0.77 14.94 2.57
N ALA A 257 0.76 14.46 1.32
CA ALA A 257 -0.21 14.88 0.32
C ALA A 257 -1.63 14.42 0.69
N ILE A 258 -1.77 13.20 1.21
CA ILE A 258 -3.03 12.65 1.72
C ILE A 258 -3.54 13.51 2.88
N GLY A 259 -2.69 13.85 3.85
CA GLY A 259 -3.10 14.72 4.95
C GLY A 259 -3.50 16.12 4.52
N ALA A 260 -2.83 16.71 3.53
CA ALA A 260 -3.22 18.00 2.96
C ALA A 260 -4.56 17.93 2.23
N PHE A 261 -4.79 16.85 1.46
CA PHE A 261 -6.08 16.57 0.82
C PHE A 261 -7.19 16.44 1.85
N LEU A 262 -7.00 15.62 2.89
CA LEU A 262 -7.99 15.41 3.95
C LEU A 262 -8.32 16.71 4.67
N LYS A 263 -7.34 17.55 4.98
CA LYS A 263 -7.62 18.86 5.58
C LYS A 263 -8.50 19.75 4.70
N GLY A 264 -8.39 19.67 3.38
CA GLY A 264 -9.30 20.36 2.47
C GLY A 264 -10.67 19.68 2.37
N ALA A 265 -10.71 18.35 2.29
CA ALA A 265 -11.95 17.58 2.15
C ALA A 265 -12.81 17.60 3.44
N GLU A 266 -12.19 17.76 4.60
CA GLU A 266 -12.84 17.79 5.91
C GLU A 266 -13.39 19.16 6.31
N GLU A 267 -13.05 20.24 5.59
CA GLU A 267 -13.69 21.56 5.79
C GLU A 267 -15.22 21.47 5.66
N ASP A 268 -15.73 20.45 4.95
CA ASP A 268 -17.15 20.21 4.72
C ASP A 268 -17.83 19.23 5.70
N ASN A 269 -17.08 18.43 6.49
CA ASN A 269 -17.49 17.61 7.67
C ASN A 269 -16.62 16.34 7.82
N PRO A 270 -15.74 16.22 8.84
CA PRO A 270 -14.74 15.15 8.91
C PRO A 270 -15.26 13.75 9.27
N ASN A 271 -16.39 13.63 9.98
CA ASN A 271 -16.84 12.36 10.57
C ASN A 271 -17.98 11.67 9.80
N LEU A 272 -18.34 12.16 8.62
CA LEU A 272 -19.51 11.69 7.87
C LEU A 272 -19.18 10.59 6.83
N TYR A 273 -17.91 10.50 6.43
CA TYR A 273 -17.52 9.71 5.26
C TYR A 273 -16.57 8.57 5.65
N SER A 274 -16.76 7.44 4.99
CA SER A 274 -15.75 6.39 4.91
C SER A 274 -15.09 6.42 3.54
N TRP A 275 -13.89 5.87 3.46
CA TRP A 275 -13.12 5.85 2.22
C TRP A 275 -12.82 4.41 1.85
N GLY A 276 -13.07 4.05 0.59
CA GLY A 276 -12.69 2.75 0.02
C GLY A 276 -11.48 2.91 -0.89
N GLU A 277 -10.49 2.03 -0.77
CA GLU A 277 -9.36 2.00 -1.71
C GLU A 277 -9.77 1.27 -3.00
N ASN A 278 -9.38 1.83 -4.14
CA ASN A 278 -9.69 1.33 -5.46
C ASN A 278 -8.62 0.39 -6.05
N TYR A 279 -7.88 -0.34 -5.18
CA TYR A 279 -6.77 -1.23 -5.53
C TYR A 279 -5.90 -0.63 -6.66
N ALA A 280 -5.50 0.62 -6.45
CA ALA A 280 -4.60 1.37 -7.30
C ALA A 280 -3.15 0.93 -7.05
N GLY A 281 -2.22 1.36 -7.91
CA GLY A 281 -0.80 1.08 -7.74
C GLY A 281 -0.28 1.52 -6.37
N SER A 282 0.88 1.03 -5.98
CA SER A 282 1.51 1.38 -4.69
C SER A 282 2.95 1.83 -4.90
N SER A 283 3.35 2.93 -4.25
CA SER A 283 4.77 3.34 -4.22
C SER A 283 5.68 2.30 -3.56
N GLY A 284 5.14 1.55 -2.60
CA GLY A 284 5.87 0.59 -1.77
C GLY A 284 5.94 -0.84 -2.34
N LEU A 285 5.16 -1.19 -3.37
CA LEU A 285 5.09 -2.58 -3.86
C LEU A 285 5.33 -2.74 -5.37
N MET A 286 5.25 -1.67 -6.17
CA MET A 286 5.45 -1.74 -7.63
C MET A 286 6.93 -1.82 -8.07
N SER A 287 7.88 -1.89 -7.14
CA SER A 287 9.33 -1.81 -7.42
C SER A 287 10.07 -3.16 -7.39
N THR A 288 9.38 -4.27 -7.69
CA THR A 288 10.05 -5.56 -7.83
C THR A 288 10.57 -5.75 -9.25
N SER A 289 11.87 -5.49 -9.39
CA SER A 289 12.79 -5.83 -10.49
C SER A 289 12.32 -5.57 -11.95
N PRO A 290 12.88 -4.56 -12.64
CA PRO A 290 12.61 -4.34 -14.07
C PRO A 290 13.08 -5.48 -14.98
N ASP A 291 13.87 -6.43 -14.47
CA ASP A 291 14.35 -7.59 -15.23
C ASP A 291 13.23 -8.60 -15.55
N VAL A 292 12.09 -8.57 -14.83
CA VAL A 292 10.96 -9.48 -15.06
C VAL A 292 9.86 -8.83 -15.91
N PHE A 293 9.68 -7.51 -15.81
CA PHE A 293 8.80 -6.75 -16.68
C PHE A 293 9.43 -5.40 -16.99
N PRO A 294 10.05 -5.21 -18.17
CA PRO A 294 10.33 -3.89 -18.69
C PRO A 294 9.01 -3.30 -19.17
N MET A 295 8.05 -3.06 -18.27
CA MET A 295 7.08 -2.01 -18.55
C MET A 295 7.89 -0.73 -18.57
N GLN A 296 8.33 -0.39 -19.79
CA GLN A 296 8.38 1.00 -20.22
C GLN A 296 7.27 1.72 -19.47
N ARG A 297 7.64 2.76 -18.72
CA ARG A 297 6.71 3.85 -18.42
C ARG A 297 6.31 4.44 -19.77
N SER A 298 5.46 3.74 -20.53
CA SER A 298 4.59 4.41 -21.46
C SER A 298 3.85 5.38 -20.56
N ARG A 299 3.96 6.67 -20.88
CA ARG A 299 3.20 7.71 -20.21
C ARG A 299 1.73 7.51 -20.59
N SER A 300 1.12 6.43 -20.11
CA SER A 300 -0.32 6.40 -19.88
C SER A 300 -0.56 7.55 -18.91
N GLY A 301 -1.39 8.52 -19.28
CA GLY A 301 -1.69 9.69 -18.46
C GLY A 301 -2.43 9.37 -17.15
N THR A 302 -2.47 8.11 -16.72
CA THR A 302 -3.14 7.60 -15.53
C THR A 302 -2.11 7.40 -14.42
N PHE A 303 -2.17 8.28 -13.41
CA PHE A 303 -1.25 8.33 -12.26
C PHE A 303 -1.91 7.67 -11.05
N ASP A 304 -2.23 6.38 -11.19
CA ASP A 304 -3.10 5.68 -10.24
C ASP A 304 -2.22 5.09 -9.11
N MET A 305 -1.63 5.97 -8.27
CA MET A 305 -0.75 5.60 -7.15
C MET A 305 -1.48 5.51 -5.80
N LEU A 306 -2.68 6.07 -5.73
CA LEU A 306 -3.67 5.92 -4.68
C LEU A 306 -4.97 6.45 -5.25
N GLU A 307 -5.98 5.60 -5.31
CA GLU A 307 -7.34 5.98 -5.72
C GLU A 307 -8.28 5.60 -4.60
N MET A 308 -9.16 6.54 -4.25
CA MET A 308 -10.08 6.35 -3.15
C MET A 308 -11.44 6.91 -3.49
N ASP A 309 -12.47 6.12 -3.18
CA ASP A 309 -13.85 6.56 -3.26
C ASP A 309 -14.32 7.02 -1.89
N ARG A 310 -14.89 8.22 -1.86
CA ARG A 310 -15.59 8.73 -0.68
C ARG A 310 -16.99 8.14 -0.66
N LEU A 311 -17.26 7.31 0.33
CA LEU A 311 -18.58 6.74 0.56
C LEU A 311 -19.48 7.80 1.22
N GLU A 312 -20.73 7.89 0.78
CA GLU A 312 -21.74 8.82 1.31
C GLU A 312 -22.14 8.52 2.76
N ARG A 313 -21.73 7.37 3.30
CA ARG A 313 -22.08 6.90 4.63
C ARG A 313 -20.84 6.38 5.34
N GLN A 314 -20.82 6.57 6.65
CA GLN A 314 -19.83 5.96 7.51
C GLN A 314 -20.06 4.45 7.59
N LEU A 315 -19.02 3.68 7.26
CA LEU A 315 -18.93 2.25 7.52
C LEU A 315 -18.51 2.05 8.98
N VAL A 316 -19.19 1.14 9.66
CA VAL A 316 -18.89 0.73 11.02
C VAL A 316 -18.76 -0.80 11.07
N ASN A 317 -18.02 -1.29 12.05
CA ASN A 317 -17.93 -2.74 12.29
C ASN A 317 -19.32 -3.33 12.53
N LEU A 318 -19.55 -4.55 12.05
CA LEU A 318 -20.78 -5.27 12.29
C LEU A 318 -20.97 -5.43 13.82
N PRO A 319 -22.08 -4.93 14.41
CA PRO A 319 -22.24 -4.83 15.87
C PRO A 319 -22.35 -6.19 16.57
N LEU A 320 -22.52 -7.26 15.80
CA LEU A 320 -22.61 -8.64 16.30
C LEU A 320 -21.26 -9.37 16.32
N LEU A 321 -20.17 -8.74 15.85
CA LEU A 321 -18.84 -9.32 15.96
C LEU A 321 -18.40 -9.34 17.43
N PHE A 322 -18.04 -10.52 17.92
CA PHE A 322 -17.54 -10.69 19.29
C PHE A 322 -16.25 -9.89 19.52
N ASP A 323 -15.32 -9.98 18.58
CA ASP A 323 -14.10 -9.19 18.54
C ASP A 323 -13.83 -8.72 17.10
N PRO A 324 -14.12 -7.46 16.77
CA PRO A 324 -13.83 -6.91 15.45
C PRO A 324 -12.34 -6.91 15.10
N SER A 325 -11.44 -6.88 16.10
CA SER A 325 -10.00 -6.81 15.86
C SER A 325 -9.40 -8.14 15.38
N SER A 326 -10.03 -9.26 15.73
CA SER A 326 -9.61 -10.60 15.30
C SER A 326 -10.41 -11.12 14.09
N TYR A 327 -11.43 -10.39 13.63
CA TYR A 327 -12.29 -10.86 12.55
C TYR A 327 -11.62 -10.66 11.19
N VAL A 328 -11.38 -11.77 10.49
CA VAL A 328 -10.85 -11.78 9.12
C VAL A 328 -11.90 -12.42 8.22
N PRO A 329 -12.57 -11.64 7.34
CA PRO A 329 -13.62 -12.17 6.47
C PRO A 329 -13.06 -13.05 5.35
N ASP A 330 -11.80 -12.83 4.96
CA ASP A 330 -11.13 -13.56 3.90
C ASP A 330 -10.41 -14.79 4.48
N THR A 331 -11.02 -15.97 4.35
CA THR A 331 -10.48 -17.22 4.91
C THR A 331 -9.42 -17.88 4.01
N VAL A 332 -9.26 -17.41 2.77
CA VAL A 332 -8.29 -17.92 1.79
C VAL A 332 -7.44 -16.76 1.30
N ASP A 333 -6.14 -16.82 1.59
CA ASP A 333 -5.15 -15.88 1.08
C ASP A 333 -4.59 -16.43 -0.25
N LEU A 334 -5.00 -15.82 -1.36
CA LEU A 334 -4.55 -16.18 -2.70
C LEU A 334 -3.15 -15.64 -2.99
N THR A 335 -2.56 -14.79 -2.14
CA THR A 335 -1.13 -14.44 -2.23
C THR A 335 -0.26 -15.64 -1.85
N GLU A 336 -0.68 -16.43 -0.86
CA GLU A 336 0.04 -17.63 -0.41
C GLU A 336 -0.37 -18.89 -1.19
N ASP A 337 -1.66 -19.09 -1.47
CA ASP A 337 -2.15 -20.29 -2.17
C ASP A 337 -2.11 -20.13 -3.70
N ALA A 338 -1.01 -20.61 -4.31
CA ALA A 338 -0.82 -20.54 -5.76
C ALA A 338 -1.85 -21.35 -6.56
N MET A 339 -2.34 -22.48 -6.05
CA MET A 339 -3.32 -23.31 -6.77
C MET A 339 -4.70 -22.66 -6.74
N ALA A 340 -5.14 -22.19 -5.58
CA ALA A 340 -6.39 -21.44 -5.47
C ALA A 340 -6.34 -20.15 -6.27
N ARG A 341 -5.21 -19.44 -6.26
CA ARG A 341 -4.99 -18.23 -7.07
C ARG A 341 -5.19 -18.50 -8.56
N GLU A 342 -4.55 -19.54 -9.08
CA GLU A 342 -4.66 -19.92 -10.49
C GLU A 342 -6.11 -20.26 -10.87
N TYR A 343 -6.80 -21.02 -10.03
CA TYR A 343 -8.20 -21.38 -10.22
C TYR A 343 -9.11 -20.14 -10.27
N TRP A 344 -9.01 -19.25 -9.28
CA TRP A 344 -9.86 -18.08 -9.19
C TRP A 344 -9.57 -17.08 -10.31
N LEU A 345 -8.30 -16.77 -10.59
CA LEU A 345 -7.94 -15.86 -11.69
C LEU A 345 -8.51 -16.35 -13.03
N THR A 346 -8.41 -17.66 -13.30
CA THR A 346 -9.00 -18.26 -14.52
C THR A 346 -10.52 -18.12 -14.54
N CYS A 347 -11.20 -18.34 -13.41
CA CYS A 347 -12.65 -18.14 -13.32
C CYS A 347 -13.07 -16.69 -13.61
N PHE A 348 -12.33 -15.70 -13.13
CA PHE A 348 -12.60 -14.28 -13.39
C PHE A 348 -12.28 -13.88 -14.85
N GLU A 349 -11.22 -14.45 -15.45
CA GLU A 349 -10.89 -14.28 -16.87
C GLU A 349 -12.00 -14.87 -17.77
N ASP A 350 -12.45 -16.10 -17.50
CA ASP A 350 -13.50 -16.77 -18.26
C ASP A 350 -14.85 -16.01 -18.16
N ALA A 351 -15.13 -15.39 -17.02
CA ALA A 351 -16.35 -14.62 -16.80
C ALA A 351 -16.34 -13.25 -17.49
N LEU A 352 -15.17 -12.73 -17.90
CA LEU A 352 -14.97 -11.36 -18.35
C LEU A 352 -15.87 -10.96 -19.53
N GLU A 353 -16.00 -11.84 -20.52
CA GLU A 353 -16.86 -11.59 -21.68
C GLU A 353 -18.34 -11.50 -21.28
N GLY A 354 -18.77 -12.38 -20.36
CA GLY A 354 -20.12 -12.37 -19.81
C GLY A 354 -20.43 -11.06 -19.07
N VAL A 355 -19.51 -10.61 -18.23
CA VAL A 355 -19.65 -9.35 -17.48
C VAL A 355 -19.75 -8.15 -18.42
N ALA A 356 -18.90 -8.08 -19.45
CA ALA A 356 -18.94 -6.99 -20.43
C ALA A 356 -20.27 -6.96 -21.22
N LYS A 357 -20.78 -8.12 -21.64
CA LYS A 357 -22.11 -8.22 -22.27
C LYS A 357 -23.22 -7.72 -21.35
N ARG A 358 -23.15 -8.05 -20.05
CA ARG A 358 -24.11 -7.55 -19.04
C ARG A 358 -24.00 -6.04 -18.85
N ALA A 359 -22.79 -5.50 -18.81
CA ALA A 359 -22.53 -4.06 -18.72
C ALA A 359 -23.18 -3.30 -19.90
N ILE A 360 -22.96 -3.76 -21.14
CA ILE A 360 -23.60 -3.18 -22.34
C ILE A 360 -25.13 -3.26 -22.23
N ALA A 361 -25.68 -4.44 -21.88
CA ALA A 361 -27.11 -4.64 -21.77
C ALA A 361 -27.78 -3.79 -20.67
N SER A 362 -27.02 -3.34 -19.67
CA SER A 362 -27.54 -2.49 -18.59
C SER A 362 -27.92 -1.08 -19.10
N GLN A 363 -27.22 -0.59 -20.13
CA GLN A 363 -27.35 0.76 -20.70
C GLN A 363 -27.67 0.72 -22.21
N PRO A 364 -28.85 0.19 -22.62
CA PRO A 364 -29.19 -0.02 -24.03
C PRO A 364 -29.26 1.28 -24.86
N ASP A 365 -29.49 2.42 -24.20
CA ASP A 365 -29.63 3.73 -24.86
C ASP A 365 -28.28 4.44 -25.07
N ALA A 366 -27.20 3.94 -24.46
CA ALA A 366 -25.87 4.54 -24.54
C ALA A 366 -25.10 4.04 -25.77
N LYS A 367 -24.84 4.95 -26.72
CA LYS A 367 -24.17 4.62 -27.99
C LYS A 367 -22.69 4.23 -27.82
N ASP A 368 -22.07 4.66 -26.73
CA ASP A 368 -20.66 4.44 -26.39
C ASP A 368 -20.45 3.23 -25.46
N ALA A 369 -21.53 2.51 -25.09
CA ALA A 369 -21.45 1.42 -24.11
C ALA A 369 -20.54 0.27 -24.60
N ALA A 370 -20.55 -0.05 -25.90
CA ALA A 370 -19.68 -1.08 -26.46
C ALA A 370 -18.20 -0.69 -26.34
N ASP A 371 -17.85 0.53 -26.73
CA ASP A 371 -16.47 1.04 -26.66
C ASP A 371 -15.96 1.12 -25.21
N ARG A 372 -16.83 1.53 -24.27
CA ARG A 372 -16.50 1.53 -22.83
C ARG A 372 -16.31 0.12 -22.29
N ALA A 373 -17.14 -0.83 -22.70
CA ALA A 373 -17.03 -2.23 -22.29
C ALA A 373 -15.72 -2.87 -22.79
N GLU A 374 -15.29 -2.57 -24.02
CA GLU A 374 -13.99 -3.04 -24.55
C GLU A 374 -12.82 -2.49 -23.73
N LYS A 375 -12.83 -1.20 -23.39
CA LYS A 375 -11.82 -0.59 -22.52
C LYS A 375 -11.81 -1.19 -21.12
N PHE A 376 -12.99 -1.45 -20.54
CA PHE A 376 -13.15 -2.20 -19.29
C PHE A 376 -12.49 -3.57 -19.37
N GLN A 377 -12.79 -4.36 -20.41
CA GLN A 377 -12.21 -5.70 -20.57
C GLN A 377 -10.69 -5.65 -20.62
N GLN A 378 -10.14 -4.73 -21.41
CA GLN A 378 -8.69 -4.58 -21.54
C GLN A 378 -8.05 -4.18 -20.21
N LYS A 379 -8.59 -3.18 -19.50
CA LYS A 379 -8.03 -2.72 -18.21
C LYS A 379 -8.12 -3.82 -17.15
N TYR A 380 -9.28 -4.48 -17.03
CA TYR A 380 -9.48 -5.52 -16.03
C TYR A 380 -8.60 -6.75 -16.30
N TRP A 381 -8.49 -7.19 -17.56
CA TRP A 381 -7.60 -8.28 -17.94
C TRP A 381 -6.12 -7.98 -17.59
N ASN A 382 -5.65 -6.76 -17.86
CA ASN A 382 -4.29 -6.34 -17.48
C ASN A 382 -4.07 -6.39 -15.96
N LYS A 383 -5.08 -6.01 -15.16
CA LYS A 383 -5.01 -6.15 -13.68
C LYS A 383 -4.94 -7.61 -13.25
N LEU A 384 -5.73 -8.50 -13.85
CA LEU A 384 -5.67 -9.94 -13.57
C LEU A 384 -4.29 -10.53 -13.90
N GLN A 385 -3.70 -10.17 -15.04
CA GLN A 385 -2.33 -10.60 -15.38
C GLN A 385 -1.29 -10.08 -14.39
N THR A 386 -1.44 -8.84 -13.93
CA THR A 386 -0.56 -8.26 -12.90
C THR A 386 -0.66 -9.08 -11.62
N LEU A 387 -1.87 -9.39 -11.14
CA LEU A 387 -2.09 -10.19 -9.92
C LEU A 387 -1.63 -11.65 -10.04
N ARG A 388 -1.62 -12.20 -11.27
CA ARG A 388 -1.07 -13.53 -11.55
C ARG A 388 0.43 -13.61 -11.29
N HIS A 389 1.16 -12.55 -11.65
CA HIS A 389 2.62 -12.50 -11.51
C HIS A 389 3.09 -11.81 -10.22
N GLN A 390 2.31 -10.86 -9.71
CA GLN A 390 2.57 -10.07 -8.51
C GLN A 390 1.32 -10.07 -7.63
N PRO A 391 1.03 -11.19 -6.94
CA PRO A 391 -0.19 -11.35 -6.16
C PRO A 391 -0.25 -10.47 -4.91
N PHE A 392 0.81 -9.72 -4.61
CA PHE A 392 0.85 -8.75 -3.52
C PHE A 392 0.74 -7.30 -4.01
N ALA A 393 0.57 -7.05 -5.31
CA ALA A 393 0.65 -5.71 -5.92
C ALA A 393 -0.23 -4.64 -5.24
N TYR A 394 -1.36 -5.08 -4.66
CA TYR A 394 -2.36 -4.23 -4.01
C TYR A 394 -2.66 -4.65 -2.57
N GLY A 395 -1.71 -5.29 -1.87
CA GLY A 395 -1.93 -5.93 -0.57
C GLY A 395 -2.17 -7.44 -0.70
N SER A 396 -2.78 -8.07 0.31
CA SER A 396 -3.17 -9.48 0.22
C SER A 396 -4.26 -9.68 -0.87
N LEU A 397 -4.10 -10.72 -1.68
CA LEU A 397 -5.03 -11.09 -2.74
C LEU A 397 -6.05 -12.07 -2.19
N THR A 398 -7.32 -11.74 -2.31
CA THR A 398 -8.43 -12.58 -1.87
C THR A 398 -9.50 -12.62 -2.95
N VAL A 399 -10.48 -13.52 -2.83
CA VAL A 399 -11.62 -13.54 -3.76
C VAL A 399 -12.38 -12.21 -3.70
N ARG A 400 -12.50 -11.62 -2.50
CA ARG A 400 -13.13 -10.31 -2.31
C ARG A 400 -12.35 -9.21 -3.02
N SER A 401 -11.02 -9.19 -2.94
CA SER A 401 -10.24 -8.17 -3.66
C SER A 401 -10.32 -8.31 -5.18
N LEU A 402 -10.49 -9.53 -5.71
CA LEU A 402 -10.78 -9.75 -7.14
C LEU A 402 -12.15 -9.23 -7.56
N LEU A 403 -13.18 -9.41 -6.72
CA LEU A 403 -14.52 -8.85 -6.92
C LEU A 403 -14.47 -7.32 -6.88
N ASP A 404 -13.85 -6.75 -5.85
CA ASP A 404 -13.72 -5.29 -5.70
C ASP A 404 -12.96 -4.69 -6.91
N THR A 405 -11.91 -5.35 -7.39
CA THR A 405 -11.16 -4.92 -8.59
C THR A 405 -12.06 -4.89 -9.83
N ARG A 406 -12.97 -5.86 -9.99
CA ARG A 406 -13.94 -5.90 -11.09
C ARG A 406 -14.92 -4.74 -11.00
N GLU A 407 -15.53 -4.54 -9.85
CA GLU A 407 -16.51 -3.48 -9.61
C GLU A 407 -15.88 -2.10 -9.83
N HIS A 408 -14.65 -1.90 -9.37
CA HIS A 408 -13.93 -0.66 -9.62
C HIS A 408 -13.69 -0.43 -11.12
N CYS A 409 -13.17 -1.42 -11.86
CA CYS A 409 -13.01 -1.27 -13.31
C CYS A 409 -14.35 -0.99 -14.02
N LEU A 410 -15.46 -1.58 -13.57
CA LEU A 410 -16.78 -1.28 -14.12
C LEU A 410 -17.18 0.18 -13.82
N ASN A 411 -17.01 0.65 -12.59
CA ASN A 411 -17.31 2.03 -12.18
C ASN A 411 -16.53 3.06 -13.00
N GLU A 412 -15.24 2.84 -13.19
CA GLU A 412 -14.36 3.73 -13.96
C GLU A 412 -14.85 3.92 -15.41
N PHE A 413 -15.36 2.85 -16.02
CA PHE A 413 -15.97 2.90 -17.34
C PHE A 413 -17.48 3.15 -17.30
N ASN A 414 -17.98 3.80 -16.23
CA ASN A 414 -19.37 4.24 -16.06
C ASN A 414 -20.41 3.11 -16.12
N PHE A 415 -20.11 1.95 -15.53
CA PHE A 415 -21.04 0.81 -15.36
C PHE A 415 -21.27 0.50 -13.88
N PRO A 416 -22.00 1.34 -13.11
CA PRO A 416 -22.04 1.24 -11.66
C PRO A 416 -22.77 0.03 -11.07
N ASP A 417 -23.80 -0.47 -11.75
CA ASP A 417 -24.43 -1.75 -11.40
C ASP A 417 -25.04 -2.40 -12.64
N PRO A 418 -24.25 -3.22 -13.37
CA PRO A 418 -24.73 -3.97 -14.55
C PRO A 418 -25.88 -4.91 -14.25
N TYR A 419 -26.07 -5.29 -12.98
CA TYR A 419 -27.02 -6.31 -12.53
C TYR A 419 -28.27 -5.70 -11.86
N SER A 420 -28.34 -4.38 -11.70
CA SER A 420 -29.44 -3.67 -11.02
C SER A 420 -30.84 -4.12 -11.48
N LYS A 421 -31.08 -4.18 -12.80
CA LYS A 421 -32.36 -4.64 -13.39
C LYS A 421 -32.65 -6.11 -13.11
N VAL A 422 -31.62 -6.96 -13.08
CA VAL A 422 -31.75 -8.39 -12.77
C VAL A 422 -32.12 -8.55 -11.30
N LYS A 423 -31.37 -7.89 -10.39
CA LYS A 423 -31.64 -7.87 -8.95
C LYS A 423 -33.06 -7.39 -8.66
N GLN A 424 -33.52 -6.32 -9.33
CA GLN A 424 -34.88 -5.82 -9.17
C GLN A 424 -35.92 -6.86 -9.55
N LYS A 425 -35.75 -7.51 -10.71
CA LYS A 425 -36.67 -8.56 -11.18
C LYS A 425 -36.70 -9.76 -10.23
N GLU A 426 -35.55 -10.18 -9.73
CA GLU A 426 -35.46 -11.29 -8.77
C GLU A 426 -36.08 -10.93 -7.43
N ASN A 427 -35.85 -9.72 -6.92
CA ASN A 427 -36.49 -9.20 -5.72
C ASN A 427 -38.02 -9.15 -5.87
N ASP A 428 -38.53 -8.68 -7.01
CA ASP A 428 -39.97 -8.64 -7.29
C ASP A 428 -40.60 -10.05 -7.31
N ILE A 429 -39.86 -11.05 -7.78
CA ILE A 429 -40.28 -12.46 -7.74
C ILE A 429 -40.22 -12.98 -6.31
N ALA A 430 -39.10 -12.78 -5.61
CA ALA A 430 -38.89 -13.23 -4.23
C ALA A 430 -39.96 -12.67 -3.28
N LEU A 431 -40.33 -11.39 -3.43
CA LEU A 431 -41.38 -10.75 -2.64
C LEU A 431 -42.75 -11.43 -2.80
N LYS A 432 -43.08 -11.94 -3.98
CA LYS A 432 -44.33 -12.70 -4.21
C LYS A 432 -44.34 -14.03 -3.47
N TYR A 433 -43.19 -14.66 -3.31
CA TYR A 433 -43.05 -15.93 -2.59
C TYR A 433 -42.80 -15.76 -1.09
N TYR A 434 -42.36 -14.58 -0.64
CA TYR A 434 -41.94 -14.33 0.73
C TYR A 434 -42.98 -14.78 1.76
N GLN A 435 -44.24 -14.35 1.61
CA GLN A 435 -45.28 -14.70 2.59
C GLN A 435 -45.56 -16.21 2.64
N LYS A 436 -45.48 -16.90 1.50
CA LYS A 436 -45.63 -18.36 1.43
C LYS A 436 -44.46 -19.07 2.11
N ALA A 437 -43.24 -18.58 1.88
CA ALA A 437 -42.02 -19.12 2.49
C ALA A 437 -42.05 -18.99 4.02
N ILE A 438 -42.40 -17.80 4.55
CA ILE A 438 -42.53 -17.58 6.00
C ILE A 438 -43.57 -18.50 6.62
N ARG A 439 -44.76 -18.62 6.02
CA ARG A 439 -45.81 -19.54 6.53
C ARG A 439 -45.33 -20.99 6.54
N SER A 440 -44.60 -21.40 5.51
CA SER A 440 -44.02 -22.75 5.47
C SER A 440 -42.98 -22.96 6.58
N LEU A 441 -42.13 -21.97 6.83
CA LEU A 441 -41.16 -22.02 7.92
C LEU A 441 -41.87 -22.08 9.27
N ASP A 442 -42.94 -21.32 9.49
CA ASP A 442 -43.69 -21.30 10.75
C ASP A 442 -44.26 -22.66 11.14
N THR A 443 -44.65 -23.49 10.15
CA THR A 443 -45.17 -24.85 10.39
C THR A 443 -44.12 -25.87 10.83
N LEU A 444 -42.83 -25.57 10.69
CA LEU A 444 -41.75 -26.48 11.05
C LEU A 444 -41.50 -26.52 12.57
N GLY A 445 -41.08 -27.68 13.06
CA GLY A 445 -40.57 -27.83 14.43
C GLY A 445 -39.25 -27.09 14.64
N TRP A 446 -38.82 -26.93 15.91
CA TRP A 446 -37.59 -26.17 16.23
C TRP A 446 -36.36 -26.68 15.48
N GLU A 447 -36.12 -27.98 15.50
CA GLU A 447 -34.94 -28.61 14.86
C GLU A 447 -34.98 -28.47 13.33
N GLU A 448 -36.15 -28.67 12.72
CA GLU A 448 -36.36 -28.51 11.29
C GLU A 448 -36.17 -27.05 10.82
N LYS A 449 -36.59 -26.07 11.64
CA LYS A 449 -36.33 -24.65 11.39
C LYS A 449 -34.85 -24.33 11.36
N GLN A 450 -34.05 -24.90 12.27
CA GLN A 450 -32.59 -24.71 12.25
C GLN A 450 -31.98 -25.26 10.96
N PHE A 451 -32.41 -26.44 10.52
CA PHE A 451 -31.91 -27.02 9.28
C PHE A 451 -32.33 -26.22 8.04
N ALA A 452 -33.57 -25.73 8.00
CA ALA A 452 -34.06 -24.87 6.95
C ALA A 452 -33.28 -23.54 6.88
N LEU A 453 -32.95 -22.95 8.04
CA LEU A 453 -32.12 -21.76 8.13
C LEU A 453 -30.73 -21.99 7.54
N VAL A 454 -30.03 -23.05 7.98
CA VAL A 454 -28.69 -23.39 7.48
C VAL A 454 -28.70 -23.65 5.98
N LYS A 455 -29.69 -24.41 5.48
CA LYS A 455 -29.86 -24.64 4.04
C LYS A 455 -30.11 -23.36 3.27
N GLY A 456 -30.98 -22.49 3.77
CA GLY A 456 -31.28 -21.20 3.13
C GLY A 456 -30.05 -20.32 3.04
N LEU A 457 -29.25 -20.25 4.11
CA LEU A 457 -28.00 -19.50 4.15
C LEU A 457 -26.97 -20.04 3.14
N LEU A 458 -26.80 -21.36 3.06
CA LEU A 458 -25.93 -21.98 2.08
C LEU A 458 -26.43 -21.78 0.64
N ALA A 459 -27.73 -21.95 0.40
CA ALA A 459 -28.33 -21.75 -0.92
C ALA A 459 -28.17 -20.30 -1.41
N GLY A 460 -28.35 -19.31 -0.53
CA GLY A 460 -28.11 -17.90 -0.84
C GLY A 460 -26.65 -17.62 -1.20
N ASN A 461 -25.70 -18.07 -0.38
CA ASN A 461 -24.27 -17.89 -0.66
C ASN A 461 -23.85 -18.55 -1.98
N VAL A 462 -24.37 -19.73 -2.25
CA VAL A 462 -24.03 -20.50 -3.45
C VAL A 462 -24.64 -19.88 -4.72
N PHE A 463 -25.81 -19.25 -4.61
CA PHE A 463 -26.38 -18.40 -5.65
C PHE A 463 -25.51 -17.17 -5.93
N ASP A 464 -25.11 -16.44 -4.87
CA ASP A 464 -24.30 -15.22 -4.99
C ASP A 464 -22.90 -15.46 -5.57
N TRP A 465 -22.32 -16.64 -5.34
CA TRP A 465 -21.02 -17.03 -5.91
C TRP A 465 -21.09 -17.46 -7.38
N GLY A 466 -22.30 -17.57 -7.97
CA GLY A 466 -22.45 -17.97 -9.37
C GLY A 466 -21.86 -19.34 -9.69
N ALA A 467 -21.80 -20.24 -8.70
CA ALA A 467 -21.18 -21.55 -8.86
C ALA A 467 -21.94 -22.37 -9.91
N LYS A 468 -21.25 -22.81 -10.98
CA LYS A 468 -21.86 -23.65 -12.02
C LYS A 468 -22.49 -24.94 -11.45
N ALA A 469 -21.93 -25.45 -10.34
CA ALA A 469 -22.38 -26.66 -9.65
C ALA A 469 -23.80 -26.60 -9.05
N VAL A 470 -24.43 -25.42 -8.97
CA VAL A 470 -25.84 -25.25 -8.56
C VAL A 470 -26.73 -24.71 -9.68
N SER A 471 -26.16 -24.43 -10.84
CA SER A 471 -26.92 -23.99 -12.02
C SER A 471 -27.42 -25.16 -12.88
N GLU A 472 -26.93 -26.37 -12.60
CA GLU A 472 -27.46 -27.66 -13.08
C GLU A 472 -28.45 -28.23 -12.06
#